data_AF-W1Y7X1-F1
#
_entry.id   AF-W1Y7X1-F1
#
_cell.length_a   1.000
_cell.length_b   1.000
_cell.length_c   1.000
_cell.angle_alpha   90.00
_cell.angle_beta   90.00
_cell.angle_gamma   90.00
#
_symmetry.space_group_name_H-M   'P 1'
#
loop_
_entity.id
_entity.type
_entity.pdbx_description
1 polymer ?
#
loop_
_entity_poly.entity_id
_entity_poly.type
_entity_poly.pdbx_seq_one_letter_code
_entity_poly.pdbx_strand_id
1 'polypeptide(L)' 'RELYTEMGDVYRQLPSWSKYILTSDLDFETSFGEKATKRRKLYNGAMRVDYFQYWGKRAK' A
#
# COMPACT_ATOMS: atom_id res chain seq x y z
N ARG A 1 -11.13 8.11 -3.57
CA ARG A 1 -10.40 7.78 -2.32
C ARG A 1 -11.09 6.65 -1.55
N GLU A 2 -12.42 6.51 -1.66
CA GLU A 2 -13.21 5.41 -1.07
C GLU A 2 -12.58 4.02 -1.27
N LEU A 3 -12.19 3.68 -2.50
CA LEU A 3 -11.50 2.41 -2.78
C LEU A 3 -10.26 2.16 -1.91
N TYR A 4 -9.42 3.16 -1.66
CA TYR A 4 -8.21 2.97 -0.85
C TYR A 4 -8.55 2.76 0.62
N THR A 5 -9.59 3.43 1.10
CA THR A 5 -10.10 3.24 2.47
C THR A 5 -10.68 1.84 2.63
N GLU A 6 -11.51 1.39 1.69
CA GLU A 6 -12.04 0.02 1.69
C GLU A 6 -10.93 -1.03 1.59
N MET A 7 -9.93 -0.82 0.72
CA MET A 7 -8.75 -1.67 0.64
C MET A 7 -8.06 -1.76 2.00
N GLY A 8 -7.83 -0.62 2.67
CA GLY A 8 -7.23 -0.57 4.00
C GLY A 8 -8.02 -1.40 5.02
N ASP A 9 -9.34 -1.27 5.02
CA ASP A 9 -10.22 -1.96 5.98
C ASP A 9 -10.28 -3.47 5.74
N VAL A 10 -10.31 -3.93 4.48
CA VAL A 10 -10.24 -5.35 4.14
C VAL A 10 -8.86 -5.93 4.51
N TYR A 11 -7.79 -5.25 4.10
CA TYR A 11 -6.44 -5.76 4.29
C TYR A 11 -5.97 -5.73 5.76
N ARG A 12 -6.58 -4.91 6.62
CA ARG A 12 -6.30 -4.90 8.07
C ARG A 12 -6.67 -6.24 8.73
N GLN A 13 -7.65 -6.95 8.17
CA GLN A 13 -8.10 -8.26 8.64
C GLN A 13 -7.16 -9.40 8.23
N LEU A 14 -6.17 -9.13 7.39
CA LEU A 14 -5.22 -10.11 6.84
C LEU A 14 -3.78 -9.81 7.31
N PRO A 15 -3.47 -9.88 8.62
CA PRO A 15 -2.19 -9.40 9.17
C PRO A 15 -0.98 -10.22 8.74
N SER A 16 -1.17 -11.47 8.28
CA SER A 16 -0.08 -12.33 7.81
C SER A 16 0.27 -12.14 6.34
N TRP A 17 -0.52 -11.36 5.60
CA TRP A 17 -0.31 -11.16 4.17
C TRP A 17 0.60 -9.97 3.91
N SER A 18 1.62 -10.19 3.08
CA SER A 18 2.38 -9.09 2.49
C SER A 18 1.58 -8.47 1.35
N LYS A 19 1.56 -7.13 1.29
CA LYS A 19 0.78 -6.35 0.33
C LYS A 19 1.71 -5.45 -0.44
N TYR A 20 1.47 -5.33 -1.74
CA TYR A 20 2.32 -4.62 -2.67
C TYR A 20 1.43 -3.80 -3.60
N ILE A 21 1.38 -2.49 -3.38
CA ILE A 21 0.51 -1.59 -4.14
C ILE A 21 1.38 -0.63 -4.95
N LEU A 22 1.04 -0.46 -6.22
CA LEU A 22 1.68 0.49 -7.13
C LEU A 22 0.66 1.55 -7.52
N THR A 23 0.94 2.82 -7.24
CA THR A 23 0.04 3.92 -7.61
C THR A 23 0.81 5.22 -7.81
N SER A 24 0.28 6.12 -8.62
CA SER A 24 0.79 7.49 -8.77
C SER A 24 0.28 8.43 -7.68
N ASP A 25 -0.66 8.00 -6.84
CA ASP A 25 -1.23 8.81 -5.76
C ASP A 25 -0.28 8.86 -4.55
N LEU A 26 0.25 10.05 -4.27
CA LEU A 26 1.16 10.29 -3.14
C LEU A 26 0.45 10.31 -1.79
N ASP A 27 -0.87 10.53 -1.78
CA ASP A 27 -1.72 10.51 -0.57
C ASP A 27 -2.33 9.13 -0.30
N PHE A 28 -1.86 8.10 -1.02
CA PHE A 28 -2.35 6.72 -0.89
C PHE A 28 -2.34 6.24 0.57
N GLU A 29 -1.21 6.37 1.28
CA GLU A 29 -1.06 5.88 2.66
C GLU A 29 -2.07 6.53 3.63
N THR A 30 -2.43 7.79 3.39
CA THR A 30 -3.43 8.51 4.18
C THR A 30 -4.82 7.90 3.99
N SER A 31 -5.19 7.62 2.74
CA SER A 31 -6.50 7.03 2.42
C SER A 31 -6.56 5.54 2.78
N PHE A 32 -5.44 4.82 2.61
CA PHE A 32 -5.25 3.41 2.95
C PHE A 32 -5.22 3.15 4.47
N GLY A 33 -4.90 4.19 5.26
CA GLY A 33 -4.93 4.12 6.73
C GLY A 33 -3.74 3.37 7.36
N GLU A 34 -2.69 3.07 6.58
CA GLU A 34 -1.49 2.38 7.05
C GLU A 34 -0.26 2.90 6.30
N LYS A 35 0.83 3.18 7.05
CA LYS A 35 2.13 3.51 6.46
C LYS A 35 2.83 2.26 5.95
N ALA A 36 3.37 2.34 4.74
CA ALA A 36 4.13 1.26 4.14
C ALA A 36 5.42 0.99 4.93
N THR A 37 5.74 -0.29 5.09
CA THR A 37 7.03 -0.73 5.64
C THR A 37 8.20 -0.26 4.77
N LYS A 38 7.99 -0.27 3.45
CA LYS A 38 8.97 0.21 2.48
C LYS A 38 8.27 0.89 1.32
N ARG A 39 8.81 2.02 0.86
CA ARG A 39 8.35 2.74 -0.32
C ARG A 39 9.48 2.91 -1.32
N ARG A 40 9.20 2.66 -2.60
CA ARG A 40 10.16 2.91 -3.70
C ARG A 40 9.51 3.74 -4.79
N LYS A 41 10.14 4.86 -5.13
CA LYS A 41 9.79 5.63 -6.33
C LYS A 41 10.15 4.81 -7.57
N LEU A 42 9.19 4.63 -8.45
CA LEU A 42 9.32 3.99 -9.76
C LEU A 42 8.71 4.90 -10.85
N TYR A 43 8.83 4.46 -12.09
CA TYR A 43 8.23 5.15 -13.23
C TYR A 43 7.50 4.13 -14.10
N ASN A 44 6.24 4.44 -14.43
CA ASN A 44 5.46 3.75 -15.44
C ASN A 44 5.49 4.61 -16.71
N GLY A 45 6.52 4.39 -17.56
CA GLY A 45 6.85 5.32 -18.64
C GLY A 45 7.30 6.68 -18.09
N ALA A 46 6.68 7.77 -18.55
CA ALA A 46 6.95 9.12 -18.04
C ALA A 46 6.22 9.43 -16.72
N MET A 47 5.29 8.57 -16.28
CA MET A 47 4.50 8.81 -15.07
C MET A 47 5.25 8.29 -13.83
N ARG A 48 5.48 9.17 -12.86
CA ARG A 48 5.98 8.75 -11.55
C ARG A 48 4.91 7.94 -10.81
N VAL A 49 5.32 6.80 -10.28
CA VAL A 49 4.52 5.98 -9.36
C VAL A 49 5.36 5.65 -8.13
N ASP A 50 4.70 5.36 -7.02
CA ASP A 50 5.37 4.86 -5.82
C ASP A 50 4.88 3.43 -5.54
N TYR A 51 5.83 2.55 -5.23
CA TYR A 51 5.61 1.15 -4.89
C TYR A 51 5.64 1.00 -3.38
N PHE A 52 4.46 0.79 -2.80
CA PHE A 52 4.21 0.65 -1.37
C PHE A 52 4.21 -0.82 -0.97
N GLN A 53 5.06 -1.18 0.00
CA GLN A 53 5.22 -2.54 0.48
C GLN A 53 4.85 -2.60 1.96
N TYR A 54 3.97 -3.53 2.29
CA TYR A 54 3.53 -3.83 3.64
C TYR A 54 3.86 -5.29 3.90
N TRP A 55 4.73 -5.59 4.86
CA TRP A 55 5.11 -6.98 5.10
C TRP A 55 4.18 -7.64 6.11
N GLY A 56 3.71 -8.84 5.75
CA GLY A 56 2.90 -9.66 6.63
C GLY A 56 3.66 -10.04 7.89
N LYS A 57 2.95 -10.13 9.01
CA LYS A 57 3.49 -10.63 10.26
C LYS A 57 3.51 -12.15 10.22
N ARG A 58 4.64 -12.76 10.57
CA ARG A 58 4.72 -14.21 10.74
C ARG A 58 3.85 -14.60 11.94
N ALA A 59 2.94 -15.54 11.75
CA ALA A 59 2.24 -16.18 12.87
C ALA A 59 3.30 -16.85 13.75
N LYS A 60 3.23 -16.62 15.07
CA LYS A 60 4.06 -17.33 16.04
C LYS A 60 3.56 -18.74 16.24
#